data_AF-A0AAU3RR15-F1
#
_entry.id   AF-A0AAU3RR15-F1
#
_cell.length_a   1.000
_cell.length_b   1.000
_cell.length_c   1.000
_cell.angle_alpha   90.00
_cell.angle_beta   90.00
_cell.angle_gamma   90.00
#
_symmetry.space_group_name_H-M   'P 1'
#
loop_
_entity.id
_entity.type
_entity.pdbx_description
1 polymer ?
#
loop_
_entity_poly.entity_id
_entity_poly.type
_entity_poly.pdbx_seq_one_letter_code
_entity_poly.pdbx_strand_id
1 'polypeptide(L)'
;MHAPSLDADWLVVWQHQITKSLQRVLSSFEDTHGYPPGDNEIILANAASRSAASRFNEHPAAAPTLIAFYDTISEAALPDIDNGHFIHSPDHVLNDLAEYGAVHVADDAVGIVFGSDGGGNLLAVDPSGTVHRSTTASWFDAFEPIAPSFVDFLEQLQQAVADFADTGLAPEHR
;
A
#
# COMPACT_ATOMS: atom_id res chain seq x y z
N MET A 1 -14.11 -4.21 -20.92
CA MET A 1 -13.03 -4.78 -20.09
C MET A 1 -13.57 -4.77 -18.68
N HIS A 2 -13.76 -5.94 -18.04
CA HIS A 2 -14.09 -5.98 -16.62
C HIS A 2 -12.87 -5.47 -15.87
N ALA A 3 -13.02 -4.44 -15.05
CA ALA A 3 -11.98 -4.12 -14.08
C ALA A 3 -11.73 -5.37 -13.23
N PRO A 4 -10.48 -5.81 -13.03
CA PRO A 4 -10.18 -6.94 -12.17
C PRO A 4 -10.83 -6.72 -10.80
N SER A 5 -11.60 -7.71 -10.32
CA SER A 5 -12.06 -7.71 -8.93
C SER A 5 -10.91 -8.15 -8.05
N LEU A 6 -10.65 -7.42 -6.96
CA LEU A 6 -9.66 -7.81 -5.96
C LEU A 6 -10.18 -9.03 -5.19
N ASP A 7 -9.85 -10.23 -5.66
CA ASP A 7 -10.16 -11.48 -4.98
C ASP A 7 -8.90 -12.13 -4.38
N ALA A 8 -9.11 -13.16 -3.55
CA ALA A 8 -8.04 -13.81 -2.81
C ALA A 8 -7.02 -14.50 -3.73
N ASP A 9 -7.47 -15.11 -4.84
CA ASP A 9 -6.58 -15.79 -5.78
C ASP A 9 -5.68 -14.77 -6.49
N TRP A 10 -6.24 -13.63 -6.90
CA TRP A 10 -5.49 -12.52 -7.46
C TRP A 10 -4.45 -11.97 -6.46
N LEU A 11 -4.84 -11.75 -5.21
CA LEU A 11 -3.94 -11.24 -4.16
C LEU A 11 -2.79 -12.21 -3.87
N VAL A 12 -3.03 -13.52 -3.87
CA VAL A 12 -1.99 -14.53 -3.72
C VAL A 12 -1.01 -14.50 -4.90
N VAL A 13 -1.51 -14.36 -6.13
CA VAL A 13 -0.65 -14.23 -7.32
C VAL A 13 0.18 -12.95 -7.24
N TRP A 14 -0.44 -11.82 -6.91
CA TRP A 14 0.23 -10.53 -6.74
C TRP A 14 1.34 -10.63 -5.68
N GLN A 15 1.02 -11.18 -4.50
CA GLN A 15 1.97 -11.37 -3.39
C GLN A 15 3.18 -12.19 -3.84
N HIS A 16 2.96 -13.27 -4.58
CA HIS A 16 4.04 -14.12 -5.06
C HIS A 16 4.93 -13.38 -6.07
N GLN A 17 4.35 -12.60 -6.97
CA GLN A 17 5.06 -11.86 -8.01
C GLN A 17 5.90 -10.72 -7.44
N ILE A 18 5.33 -9.91 -6.55
CA ILE A 18 6.06 -8.80 -5.91
C ILE A 18 7.14 -9.33 -4.97
N THR A 19 6.89 -10.39 -4.18
CA THR A 19 7.92 -11.04 -3.35
C THR A 19 9.08 -11.58 -4.18
N LYS A 20 8.81 -12.18 -5.34
CA LYS A 20 9.87 -12.66 -6.25
C LYS A 20 10.73 -11.52 -6.79
N SER A 21 10.11 -10.40 -7.15
CA SER A 21 10.83 -9.22 -7.62
C SER A 21 11.66 -8.60 -6.50
N LEU A 22 11.10 -8.52 -5.29
CA LEU A 22 11.79 -8.05 -4.11
C LEU A 22 13.02 -8.91 -3.75
N GLN A 23 12.90 -10.25 -3.82
CA GLN A 23 14.05 -11.14 -3.60
C GLN A 23 15.20 -10.86 -4.56
N ARG A 24 14.92 -10.47 -5.81
CA ARG A 24 15.95 -10.06 -6.77
C ARG A 24 16.64 -8.77 -6.30
N VAL A 25 15.86 -7.76 -5.91
CA VAL A 25 16.39 -6.50 -5.34
C VAL A 25 17.32 -6.79 -4.17
N LEU A 26 16.82 -7.51 -3.16
CA LEU A 26 17.55 -7.77 -1.92
C LEU A 26 18.83 -8.58 -2.16
N SER A 27 18.85 -9.47 -3.16
CA SER A 27 20.03 -10.29 -3.47
C SER A 27 21.22 -9.50 -4.02
N SER A 28 21.00 -8.33 -4.60
CA SER A 28 22.05 -7.44 -5.13
C SER A 28 22.15 -6.10 -4.41
N PHE A 29 21.35 -5.89 -3.37
CA PHE A 29 21.19 -4.57 -2.74
C PHE A 29 22.49 -4.07 -2.12
N GLU A 30 23.10 -4.87 -1.23
CA GLU A 30 24.33 -4.46 -0.54
C GLU A 30 25.50 -4.27 -1.51
N ASP A 31 25.59 -5.09 -2.56
CA ASP A 31 26.60 -4.94 -3.61
C ASP A 31 26.41 -3.63 -4.42
N THR A 32 25.17 -3.18 -4.57
CA THR A 32 24.82 -1.97 -5.33
C THR A 32 24.95 -0.70 -4.50
N HIS A 33 24.50 -0.74 -3.24
CA HIS A 33 24.37 0.44 -2.38
C HIS A 33 25.46 0.54 -1.28
N GLY A 34 26.18 -0.54 -0.99
CA GLY A 34 27.28 -0.56 -0.02
C GLY A 34 26.85 -0.65 1.44
N TYR A 35 25.58 -0.93 1.71
CA TYR A 35 25.00 -1.18 3.04
C TYR A 35 23.87 -2.21 2.94
N PRO A 36 23.56 -2.96 4.02
CA PRO A 36 22.51 -3.97 3.98
C PRO A 36 21.13 -3.33 3.81
N PRO A 37 20.18 -3.98 3.12
CA PRO A 37 18.81 -3.52 3.06
C PRO A 37 18.16 -3.54 4.45
N GLY A 38 17.17 -2.69 4.64
CA GLY A 38 16.22 -2.79 5.73
C GLY A 38 15.23 -3.95 5.55
N ASP A 39 14.25 -3.99 6.44
CA ASP A 39 13.23 -5.04 6.45
C ASP A 39 12.19 -4.78 5.35
N ASN A 40 12.35 -5.44 4.21
CA ASN A 40 11.38 -5.40 3.12
C ASN A 40 10.57 -6.70 3.11
N GLU A 41 9.28 -6.62 3.37
CA GLU A 41 8.43 -7.80 3.51
C GLU A 41 6.98 -7.55 3.09
N ILE A 42 6.37 -8.58 2.51
CA ILE A 42 4.92 -8.67 2.33
C ILE A 42 4.39 -9.68 3.35
N ILE A 43 3.70 -9.17 4.37
CA ILE A 43 3.28 -9.95 5.53
C ILE A 43 1.87 -10.50 5.27
N LEU A 44 1.73 -11.83 5.31
CA LEU A 44 0.44 -12.49 5.12
C LEU A 44 -0.49 -12.28 6.32
N ALA A 45 -1.78 -12.17 6.04
CA ALA A 45 -2.80 -12.01 7.07
C ALA A 45 -2.86 -13.25 7.98
N ASN A 46 -2.90 -13.00 9.28
CA ASN A 46 -3.12 -14.00 10.31
C ASN A 46 -4.51 -13.83 10.95
N ALA A 47 -4.86 -14.66 11.93
CA ALA A 47 -6.18 -14.59 12.56
C ALA A 47 -6.43 -13.25 13.29
N ALA A 48 -5.40 -12.67 13.89
CA ALA A 48 -5.51 -11.38 14.58
C ALA A 48 -5.71 -10.24 13.57
N SER A 49 -4.89 -10.19 12.51
CA SER A 49 -5.01 -9.13 11.49
C SER A 49 -6.36 -9.18 10.76
N ARG A 50 -6.88 -10.38 10.46
CA ARG A 50 -8.24 -10.53 9.91
C ARG A 50 -9.32 -10.08 10.88
N SER A 51 -9.17 -10.40 12.17
CA SER A 51 -10.11 -9.91 13.18
C SER A 51 -10.09 -8.38 13.27
N ALA A 52 -8.94 -7.75 13.18
CA ALA A 52 -8.82 -6.29 13.12
C ALA A 52 -9.50 -5.75 11.86
N ALA A 53 -9.17 -6.30 10.68
CA ALA A 53 -9.75 -5.91 9.40
C ALA A 53 -11.27 -5.97 9.37
N SER A 54 -11.88 -6.96 10.03
CA SER A 54 -13.34 -7.09 10.09
C SER A 54 -14.05 -5.86 10.70
N ARG A 55 -13.36 -5.09 11.54
CA ARG A 55 -13.90 -3.88 12.21
C ARG A 55 -14.09 -2.72 11.23
N PHE A 56 -13.39 -2.72 10.09
CA PHE A 56 -13.62 -1.73 9.05
C PHE A 56 -15.03 -1.80 8.47
N ASN A 57 -15.70 -2.96 8.49
CA ASN A 57 -17.08 -3.10 7.98
C ASN A 57 -18.09 -2.20 8.70
N GLU A 58 -17.75 -1.72 9.91
CA GLU A 58 -18.60 -0.82 10.69
C GLU A 58 -18.39 0.66 10.31
N HIS A 59 -17.36 0.98 9.54
CA HIS A 59 -16.97 2.34 9.22
C HIS A 59 -17.53 2.78 7.85
N PRO A 60 -18.22 3.93 7.74
CA PRO A 60 -18.84 4.36 6.49
C PRO A 60 -17.85 4.70 5.36
N ALA A 61 -16.61 5.04 5.71
CA ALA A 61 -15.54 5.31 4.73
C ALA A 61 -14.77 4.06 4.29
N ALA A 62 -15.13 2.86 4.77
CA ALA A 62 -14.37 1.66 4.46
C ALA A 62 -14.54 1.22 3.00
N ALA A 63 -13.40 0.98 2.35
CA ALA A 63 -13.34 0.41 1.01
C ALA A 63 -13.39 -1.13 1.10
N PRO A 64 -14.32 -1.81 0.40
CA PRO A 64 -14.35 -3.27 0.36
C PRO A 64 -13.04 -3.90 -0.15
N THR A 65 -12.33 -3.21 -1.06
CA THR A 65 -11.03 -3.64 -1.57
C THR A 65 -9.94 -3.60 -0.51
N LEU A 66 -9.95 -2.62 0.40
CA LEU A 66 -8.99 -2.58 1.51
C LEU A 66 -9.21 -3.73 2.48
N ILE A 67 -10.48 -4.07 2.76
CA ILE A 67 -10.83 -5.22 3.61
C ILE A 67 -10.39 -6.53 2.95
N ALA A 68 -10.68 -6.70 1.65
CA ALA A 68 -10.25 -7.88 0.89
C ALA A 68 -8.71 -8.02 0.85
N PHE A 69 -7.98 -6.91 0.75
CA PHE A 69 -6.53 -6.90 0.91
C PHE A 69 -6.13 -7.45 2.28
N TYR A 70 -6.67 -6.89 3.37
CA TYR A 70 -6.34 -7.33 4.74
C TYR A 70 -6.79 -8.74 5.10
N ASP A 71 -7.72 -9.33 4.36
CA ASP A 71 -8.06 -10.74 4.49
C ASP A 71 -6.93 -11.68 4.03
N THR A 72 -6.07 -11.21 3.12
CA THR A 72 -4.97 -11.99 2.53
C THR A 72 -3.59 -11.52 2.99
N ILE A 73 -3.38 -10.21 3.08
CA ILE A 73 -2.08 -9.56 3.33
C ILE A 73 -2.29 -8.55 4.45
N SER A 74 -1.60 -8.68 5.57
CA SER A 74 -1.77 -7.73 6.68
C SER A 74 -1.01 -6.44 6.46
N GLU A 75 0.16 -6.49 5.82
CA GLU A 75 1.08 -5.36 5.75
C GLU A 75 2.05 -5.53 4.59
N ALA A 76 2.49 -4.43 4.00
CA ALA A 76 3.61 -4.39 3.07
C ALA A 76 4.56 -3.29 3.53
N ALA A 77 5.81 -3.64 3.82
CA ALA A 77 6.87 -2.71 4.15
C ALA A 77 7.96 -2.83 3.11
N LEU A 78 8.21 -1.76 2.36
CA LEU A 78 9.19 -1.73 1.26
C LEU A 78 10.08 -0.48 1.40
N PRO A 79 10.83 -0.32 2.51
CA PRO A 79 11.60 0.89 2.78
C PRO A 79 12.71 1.16 1.77
N ASP A 80 13.21 0.13 1.08
CA ASP A 80 14.35 0.24 0.16
C ASP A 80 13.94 0.30 -1.32
N ILE A 81 12.64 0.33 -1.60
CA ILE A 81 12.13 0.48 -2.95
C ILE A 81 11.82 1.96 -3.18
N ASP A 82 12.62 2.59 -4.05
CA ASP A 82 12.50 4.02 -4.38
C ASP A 82 12.55 4.92 -3.12
N ASN A 83 11.52 5.74 -2.88
CA ASN A 83 11.38 6.57 -1.69
C ASN A 83 10.72 5.85 -0.52
N GLY A 84 10.53 4.54 -0.61
CA GLY A 84 9.89 3.69 0.38
C GLY A 84 8.37 3.63 0.20
N HIS A 85 7.80 2.43 0.32
CA HIS A 85 6.34 2.22 0.24
C HIS A 85 5.84 1.37 1.42
N PHE A 86 4.78 1.86 2.08
CA PHE A 86 4.21 1.20 3.25
C PHE A 86 2.69 1.08 3.13
N ILE A 87 2.18 -0.14 3.23
CA ILE A 87 0.77 -0.45 3.52
C ILE A 87 0.74 -0.94 4.97
N HIS A 88 0.19 -0.14 5.87
CA HIS A 88 0.26 -0.40 7.31
C HIS A 88 -0.65 -1.56 7.73
N SER A 89 -0.36 -2.16 8.89
CA SER A 89 -1.21 -3.21 9.45
C SER A 89 -2.63 -2.71 9.75
N PRO A 90 -3.67 -3.58 9.71
CA PRO A 90 -5.04 -3.16 9.97
C PRO A 90 -5.22 -2.59 11.39
N ASP A 91 -4.46 -3.07 12.39
CA ASP A 91 -4.50 -2.50 13.74
C ASP A 91 -3.91 -1.08 13.78
N HIS A 92 -2.82 -0.82 13.04
CA HIS A 92 -2.26 0.52 12.89
C HIS A 92 -3.29 1.45 12.25
N VAL A 93 -3.86 1.03 11.11
CA VAL A 93 -4.86 1.83 10.39
C VAL A 93 -6.10 2.11 11.25
N LEU A 94 -6.56 1.16 12.07
CA LEU A 94 -7.66 1.40 13.00
C LEU A 94 -7.30 2.39 14.11
N ASN A 95 -6.07 2.35 14.63
CA ASN A 95 -5.61 3.31 15.63
C ASN A 95 -5.55 4.71 15.04
N ASP A 96 -4.98 4.85 13.84
CA ASP A 96 -4.94 6.12 13.12
C ASP A 96 -6.34 6.64 12.81
N LEU A 97 -7.24 5.76 12.38
CA LEU A 97 -8.63 6.11 12.12
C LEU A 97 -9.34 6.59 13.39
N ALA A 98 -9.02 6.02 14.56
CA ALA A 98 -9.56 6.47 15.84
C ALA A 98 -8.97 7.81 16.32
N GLU A 99 -7.71 8.09 15.98
CA GLU A 99 -6.99 9.30 16.37
C GLU A 99 -7.31 10.49 15.45
N TYR A 100 -7.24 10.29 14.13
CA TYR A 100 -7.33 11.33 13.12
C TYR A 100 -8.67 11.34 12.37
N GLY A 101 -9.40 10.23 12.38
CA GLY A 101 -10.61 10.06 11.58
C GLY A 101 -10.33 9.79 10.09
N ALA A 102 -11.40 9.66 9.31
CA ALA A 102 -11.29 9.59 7.85
C ALA A 102 -10.91 10.97 7.28
N VAL A 103 -10.12 10.97 6.21
CA VAL A 103 -9.61 12.18 5.56
C VAL A 103 -10.49 12.58 4.39
N HIS A 104 -10.61 13.88 4.13
CA HIS A 104 -11.25 14.37 2.90
C HIS A 104 -10.29 14.15 1.72
N VAL A 105 -10.72 13.33 0.75
CA VAL A 105 -9.93 13.03 -0.45
C VAL A 105 -10.47 13.69 -1.72
N ALA A 106 -11.73 14.15 -1.67
CA ALA A 106 -12.35 15.01 -2.66
C ALA A 106 -13.47 15.82 -1.99
N ASP A 107 -14.04 16.78 -2.71
CA ASP A 107 -15.10 17.67 -2.18
C ASP A 107 -16.26 16.91 -1.51
N ASP A 108 -16.65 15.75 -2.07
CA ASP A 108 -17.76 14.92 -1.59
C ASP A 108 -17.34 13.51 -1.15
N ALA A 109 -16.04 13.26 -0.94
CA ALA A 109 -15.53 11.93 -0.59
C ALA A 109 -14.56 11.95 0.59
N VAL A 110 -14.75 10.99 1.49
CA VAL A 110 -13.81 10.69 2.58
C VAL A 110 -13.17 9.33 2.37
N GLY A 111 -11.91 9.20 2.77
CA GLY A 111 -11.13 7.97 2.65
C GLY A 111 -10.46 7.58 3.96
N ILE A 112 -10.03 6.33 4.03
CA ILE A 112 -9.22 5.81 5.14
C ILE A 112 -7.75 5.86 4.69
N VAL A 113 -6.91 6.52 5.48
CA VAL A 113 -5.45 6.44 5.30
C VAL A 113 -5.00 5.03 5.67
N PHE A 114 -4.34 4.34 4.75
CA PHE A 114 -3.94 2.95 4.91
C PHE A 114 -2.43 2.73 4.82
N GLY A 115 -1.67 3.77 4.48
CA GLY A 115 -0.27 3.65 4.15
C GLY A 115 0.44 4.98 4.06
N SER A 116 1.73 4.91 3.78
CA SER A 116 2.58 6.07 3.57
C SER A 116 3.75 5.75 2.65
N ASP A 117 4.47 6.77 2.21
CA ASP A 117 5.80 6.63 1.63
C ASP A 117 6.90 7.06 2.62
N GLY A 118 8.17 6.83 2.28
CA GLY A 118 9.29 7.23 3.15
C GLY A 118 9.53 8.75 3.22
N GLY A 119 8.84 9.55 2.39
CA GLY A 119 8.76 11.00 2.54
C GLY A 119 7.74 11.45 3.59
N GLY A 120 6.93 10.52 4.09
CA GLY A 120 5.85 10.76 5.05
C GLY A 120 4.53 11.18 4.40
N ASN A 121 4.43 11.19 3.06
CA ASN A 121 3.15 11.39 2.40
C ASN A 121 2.24 10.20 2.70
N LEU A 122 0.98 10.48 2.94
CA LEU A 122 -0.04 9.51 3.34
C LEU A 122 -0.78 9.00 2.11
N LEU A 123 -1.16 7.72 2.16
CA LEU A 123 -1.97 7.07 1.14
C LEU A 123 -3.36 6.79 1.72
N ALA A 124 -4.40 7.26 1.05
CA ALA A 124 -5.79 7.07 1.44
C ALA A 124 -6.58 6.36 0.35
N VAL A 125 -7.56 5.55 0.75
CA VAL A 125 -8.49 4.89 -0.17
C VAL A 125 -9.93 5.28 0.20
N ASP A 126 -10.70 5.68 -0.81
CA ASP A 126 -12.13 5.98 -0.63
C ASP A 126 -13.01 4.74 -0.83
N PRO A 127 -14.31 4.78 -0.47
CA PRO A 127 -15.21 3.65 -0.64
C PRO A 127 -15.35 3.11 -2.07
N SER A 128 -15.04 3.92 -3.10
CA SER A 128 -15.04 3.47 -4.49
C SER A 128 -13.78 2.67 -4.86
N GLY A 129 -12.76 2.72 -4.00
CA GLY A 129 -11.48 2.05 -4.17
C GLY A 129 -10.44 2.93 -4.86
N THR A 130 -10.72 4.19 -5.20
CA THR A 130 -9.70 5.11 -5.71
C THR A 130 -8.67 5.41 -4.61
N VAL A 131 -7.39 5.37 -4.99
CA VAL A 131 -6.27 5.65 -4.09
C VAL A 131 -5.76 7.06 -4.32
N HIS A 132 -5.58 7.78 -3.22
CA HIS A 132 -5.13 9.16 -3.17
C HIS A 132 -3.86 9.27 -2.35
N ARG A 133 -3.02 10.26 -2.66
CA ARG A 133 -1.82 10.60 -1.90
C ARG A 133 -1.95 12.01 -1.37
N SER A 134 -1.55 12.25 -0.12
CA SER A 134 -1.48 13.60 0.42
C SER A 134 -0.45 14.43 -0.35
N THR A 135 -0.71 15.73 -0.50
CA THR A 135 0.19 16.67 -1.19
C THR A 135 1.43 17.00 -0.36
N THR A 136 1.37 16.77 0.95
CA THR A 136 2.46 16.95 1.92
C THR A 136 2.45 15.80 2.94
N ALA A 137 3.47 15.70 3.80
CA ALA A 137 3.50 14.76 4.92
C ALA A 137 2.58 15.22 6.08
N SER A 138 1.28 15.29 5.83
CA SER A 138 0.28 15.82 6.76
C SER A 138 -1.08 15.16 6.56
N TRP A 139 -1.76 14.88 7.68
CA TRP A 139 -3.15 14.39 7.73
C TRP A 139 -4.19 15.44 7.31
N PHE A 140 -3.82 16.72 7.36
CA PHE A 140 -4.74 17.85 7.24
C PHE A 140 -4.64 18.60 5.92
N ASP A 141 -3.69 18.21 5.06
CA ASP A 141 -3.51 18.81 3.74
C ASP A 141 -4.31 18.05 2.67
N ALA A 142 -4.36 18.63 1.48
CA ALA A 142 -5.11 18.07 0.36
C ALA A 142 -4.55 16.71 -0.08
N PHE A 143 -5.43 15.86 -0.60
CA PHE A 143 -5.09 14.59 -1.24
C PHE A 143 -5.38 14.68 -2.74
N GLU A 144 -4.57 14.00 -3.54
CA GLU A 144 -4.71 13.91 -4.99
C GLU A 144 -4.83 12.45 -5.43
N PRO A 145 -5.70 12.12 -6.40
CA PRO A 145 -5.84 10.75 -6.89
C PRO A 145 -4.57 10.31 -7.62
N ILE A 146 -4.06 9.12 -7.26
CA ILE A 146 -2.86 8.53 -7.88
C ILE A 146 -3.17 7.21 -8.61
N ALA A 147 -4.25 6.52 -8.24
CA ALA A 147 -4.69 5.32 -8.94
C ALA A 147 -6.23 5.24 -8.95
N PRO A 148 -6.84 4.90 -10.10
CA PRO A 148 -8.29 4.88 -10.22
C PRO A 148 -8.95 3.76 -9.41
N SER A 149 -8.20 2.71 -9.07
CA SER A 149 -8.62 1.65 -8.15
C SER A 149 -7.47 1.15 -7.28
N PHE A 150 -7.82 0.43 -6.22
CA PHE A 150 -6.86 -0.23 -5.34
C PHE A 150 -6.08 -1.33 -6.08
N VAL A 151 -6.72 -1.98 -7.08
CA VAL A 151 -6.04 -2.97 -7.92
C VAL A 151 -4.97 -2.29 -8.77
N ASP A 152 -5.30 -1.16 -9.42
CA ASP A 152 -4.33 -0.41 -10.22
C ASP A 152 -3.16 0.08 -9.37
N PHE A 153 -3.42 0.49 -8.13
CA PHE A 153 -2.37 0.86 -7.18
C PHE A 153 -1.43 -0.31 -6.87
N LEU A 154 -1.96 -1.50 -6.58
CA LEU A 154 -1.17 -2.69 -6.31
C LEU A 154 -0.36 -3.14 -7.54
N GLU A 155 -0.94 -3.07 -8.74
CA GLU A 155 -0.22 -3.35 -9.99
C GLU A 155 0.92 -2.35 -10.23
N GLN A 156 0.68 -1.05 -10.00
CA GLN A 156 1.72 -0.02 -10.07
C GLN A 156 2.86 -0.28 -9.08
N LEU A 157 2.53 -0.65 -7.83
CA LEU A 157 3.53 -0.98 -6.82
C LEU A 157 4.36 -2.21 -7.22
N GLN A 158 3.72 -3.27 -7.73
CA GLN A 158 4.42 -4.44 -8.24
C GLN A 158 5.37 -4.06 -9.40
N GLN A 159 4.91 -3.21 -10.32
CA GLN A 159 5.73 -2.74 -11.42
C GLN A 159 6.92 -1.92 -10.93
N ALA A 160 6.73 -1.04 -9.94
CA ALA A 160 7.80 -0.26 -9.34
C ALA A 160 8.90 -1.16 -8.74
N VAL A 161 8.52 -2.21 -8.00
CA VAL A 161 9.48 -3.19 -7.46
C VAL A 161 10.21 -3.95 -8.58
N ALA A 162 9.50 -4.36 -9.62
CA ALA A 162 10.11 -5.06 -10.76
C ALA A 162 11.09 -4.17 -11.53
N ASP A 163 10.72 -2.92 -11.75
CA ASP A 163 11.54 -1.90 -12.40
C ASP A 163 12.80 -1.58 -11.59
N PHE A 164 12.65 -1.48 -10.27
CA PHE A 164 13.78 -1.30 -9.36
C PHE A 164 14.71 -2.51 -9.40
N ALA A 165 14.17 -3.74 -9.46
CA ALA A 165 14.95 -4.97 -9.59
C ALA A 165 15.75 -5.05 -10.90
N ASP A 166 15.26 -4.45 -11.97
CA ASP A 166 15.91 -4.47 -13.28
C ASP A 166 16.94 -3.34 -13.46
N THR A 167 16.76 -2.21 -12.76
CA THR A 167 17.59 -1.00 -12.98
C THR A 167 18.45 -0.57 -11.79
N GLY A 168 18.13 -1.00 -10.57
CA GLY A 168 18.80 -0.54 -9.35
C GLY A 168 18.64 0.95 -9.06
N LEU A 169 17.74 1.63 -9.78
CA LEU A 169 17.49 3.06 -9.69
C LEU A 169 15.99 3.32 -9.59
N ALA A 170 15.63 4.36 -8.85
CA ALA A 170 14.27 4.90 -8.82
C ALA A 170 13.80 5.36 -10.23
N PRO A 171 12.50 5.30 -10.55
CA PRO A 171 11.96 5.75 -11.84
C PRO A 171 12.27 7.21 -12.16
N GLU A 172 12.41 8.07 -11.13
CA GLU A 172 12.73 9.49 -11.24
C GLU A 172 14.18 9.79 -11.69
N HIS A 173 14.98 8.76 -11.93
CA HIS A 173 16.34 8.86 -12.46
C HIS A 173 16.52 8.22 -13.85
N ARG A 174 15.42 7.94 -14.56
CA ARG A 174 15.44 7.49 -15.97
C ARG A 174 15.36 8.63 -16.99
#